data_AF-A0A7N0U3N4-F1
#
_entry.id   AF-A0A7N0U3N4-F1
#
_cell.length_a   1.000
_cell.length_b   1.000
_cell.length_c   1.000
_cell.angle_alpha   90.00
_cell.angle_beta   90.00
_cell.angle_gamma   90.00
#
_symmetry.space_group_name_H-M   'P 1'
#
loop_
_entity.id
_entity.type
_entity.pdbx_description
1 polymer ?
#
loop_
_entity_poly.entity_id
_entity_poly.type
_entity_poly.pdbx_seq_one_letter_code
_entity_poly.pdbx_strand_id
1 'polypeptide(L)'
;MLSRMGFHKISRLWLFLLIVCLVSSTLSPSAKFVDYTTFVYKGCARQGLSDPTGLYTQALAALFGALVSQSSKARFYKTTSGGGQSTITGLFQCRGDLSNADCFNCVSKIPEMTDKLCGKCNQLRSSREILIQ
;
A
#
# COMPACT_ATOMS: atom_id res chain seq x y z
N MET A 1 -2.97 -57.05 -47.81
CA MET A 1 -1.94 -56.23 -47.15
C MET A 1 -2.45 -54.79 -47.13
N LEU A 2 -3.11 -54.34 -46.06
CA LEU A 2 -3.65 -52.98 -45.98
C LEU A 2 -3.08 -52.25 -44.75
N SER A 3 -2.29 -51.22 -45.05
CA SER A 3 -2.06 -49.98 -44.29
C SER A 3 -1.68 -50.07 -42.81
N ARG A 4 -0.38 -50.25 -42.56
CA ARG A 4 0.28 -50.03 -41.26
C ARG A 4 1.22 -48.80 -41.30
N MET A 5 0.79 -47.68 -41.88
CA MET A 5 1.59 -46.46 -41.97
C MET A 5 0.70 -45.22 -41.77
N GLY A 6 0.20 -45.00 -40.55
CA GLY A 6 -0.63 -43.83 -40.23
C GLY A 6 -0.59 -43.39 -38.76
N PHE A 7 -0.36 -44.31 -37.83
CA PHE A 7 -0.41 -44.02 -36.40
C PHE A 7 0.80 -43.27 -35.84
N HIS A 8 1.96 -43.32 -36.51
CA HIS A 8 3.20 -42.76 -35.98
C HIS A 8 3.32 -41.24 -36.17
N LYS A 9 2.69 -40.66 -37.22
CA LYS A 9 2.74 -39.22 -37.51
C LYS A 9 1.79 -38.40 -36.63
N ILE A 10 0.60 -38.94 -36.37
CA ILE A 10 -0.38 -38.37 -35.42
C ILE A 10 0.18 -38.36 -34.00
N SER A 11 0.89 -39.41 -33.60
CA SER A 11 1.58 -39.49 -32.30
C SER A 11 2.62 -38.38 -32.12
N ARG A 12 3.43 -38.08 -33.15
CA ARG A 12 4.45 -37.01 -33.06
C ARG A 12 3.86 -35.60 -33.05
N LEU A 13 2.77 -35.36 -33.80
CA LEU A 13 2.09 -34.07 -33.82
C LEU A 13 1.39 -33.78 -32.48
N TRP A 14 0.79 -34.81 -31.87
CA TRP A 14 0.15 -34.70 -30.56
C TRP A 14 1.18 -34.50 -29.44
N LEU A 15 2.35 -35.15 -29.55
CA LEU A 15 3.47 -34.94 -28.63
C LEU A 15 3.99 -33.49 -28.73
N PHE A 16 4.14 -32.94 -29.93
CA PHE A 16 4.54 -31.54 -30.13
C PHE A 16 3.52 -30.55 -29.53
N LEU A 17 2.22 -30.79 -29.71
CA LEU A 17 1.16 -29.94 -29.12
C LEU A 17 1.15 -30.01 -27.59
N LEU A 18 1.38 -31.19 -27.00
CA LEU A 18 1.52 -31.35 -25.55
C LEU A 18 2.75 -30.60 -25.01
N ILE A 19 3.88 -30.67 -25.71
CA ILE A 19 5.10 -29.94 -25.34
C ILE A 19 4.86 -28.43 -25.40
N VAL A 20 4.21 -27.92 -26.44
CA VAL A 20 3.85 -26.48 -26.59
C VAL A 20 2.90 -26.00 -25.50
N CYS A 21 1.90 -26.80 -25.09
CA CYS A 21 1.04 -26.47 -23.95
C CYS A 21 1.81 -26.44 -22.62
N LEU A 22 2.73 -27.38 -22.41
CA LEU A 22 3.57 -27.44 -21.21
C LEU A 22 4.49 -26.20 -21.11
N VAL A 23 5.12 -25.75 -22.20
CA VAL A 23 5.93 -24.52 -22.18
C VAL A 23 5.07 -23.25 -22.02
N SER A 24 3.85 -23.22 -22.57
CA SER A 24 2.91 -22.09 -22.39
C SER A 24 2.49 -21.92 -20.93
N SER A 25 2.45 -23.01 -20.16
CA SER A 25 2.10 -23.01 -18.73
C SER A 25 3.21 -22.44 -17.84
N THR A 26 4.45 -22.37 -18.34
CA THR A 26 5.62 -21.88 -17.58
C THR A 26 5.90 -20.40 -17.75
N LEU A 27 5.26 -19.74 -18.74
CA LEU A 27 5.41 -18.31 -18.96
C LEU A 27 4.36 -17.52 -18.17
N SER A 28 4.42 -17.61 -16.84
CA SER A 28 3.69 -16.67 -16.00
C SER A 28 4.40 -15.31 -16.05
N PRO A 29 3.71 -14.20 -16.38
CA PRO A 29 4.31 -12.88 -16.23
C PRO A 29 4.68 -12.71 -14.75
N SER A 30 5.98 -12.56 -14.47
CA SER A 30 6.47 -12.25 -13.14
C SER A 30 5.83 -10.93 -12.71
N ALA A 31 4.87 -10.99 -11.79
CA ALA A 31 4.32 -9.80 -11.16
C ALA A 31 5.50 -9.05 -10.55
N LYS A 32 5.82 -7.86 -11.09
CA LYS A 32 6.85 -7.00 -10.53
C LYS A 32 6.39 -6.62 -9.12
N PHE A 33 6.95 -7.26 -8.10
CA PHE A 33 6.83 -6.79 -6.73
C PHE A 33 7.65 -5.51 -6.62
N VAL A 34 7.04 -4.38 -6.94
CA VAL A 34 7.58 -3.08 -6.57
C VAL A 34 7.26 -2.91 -5.10
N ASP A 35 8.28 -2.92 -4.25
CA ASP A 35 8.12 -2.63 -2.83
C ASP A 35 7.74 -1.15 -2.67
N TYR A 36 6.44 -0.87 -2.69
CA TYR A 36 5.88 0.45 -2.41
C TYR A 36 5.75 0.72 -0.90
N THR A 37 6.26 -0.18 -0.07
CA THR A 37 6.18 -0.10 1.40
C THR A 37 7.51 0.28 2.04
N THR A 38 8.57 0.40 1.23
CA THR A 38 9.87 0.87 1.69
C THR A 38 9.80 2.36 2.02
N PHE A 39 10.10 2.67 3.28
CA PHE A 39 10.06 4.03 3.80
C PHE A 39 11.17 4.90 3.18
N VAL A 40 10.81 6.03 2.56
CA VAL A 40 11.78 6.91 1.88
C VAL A 40 12.27 8.06 2.77
N TYR A 41 11.37 8.76 3.47
CA TYR A 41 11.72 9.97 4.22
C TYR A 41 10.78 10.23 5.40
N LYS A 42 11.35 10.60 6.57
CA LYS A 42 10.59 11.07 7.75
C LYS A 42 10.94 12.50 8.12
N GLY A 43 9.92 13.23 8.57
CA GLY A 43 10.07 14.48 9.31
C GLY A 43 9.23 14.45 10.58
N CYS A 44 9.88 14.52 11.73
CA CYS A 44 9.22 14.68 13.03
C CYS A 44 9.34 16.17 13.46
N ALA A 45 8.44 16.69 14.28
CA ALA A 45 8.65 17.98 14.95
C ALA A 45 9.90 17.96 15.81
N ARG A 46 10.34 19.13 16.24
CA ARG A 46 11.39 19.25 17.26
C ARG A 46 10.84 19.39 18.68
N GLN A 47 9.53 19.61 18.82
CA GLN A 47 8.88 19.91 20.09
C GLN A 47 7.65 19.02 20.32
N GLY A 48 7.52 18.61 21.58
CA GLY A 48 6.34 18.04 22.22
C GLY A 48 5.07 18.78 21.90
N LEU A 49 4.07 18.11 21.31
CA LEU A 49 2.70 18.51 21.59
C LEU A 49 2.39 18.05 23.02
N SER A 50 2.21 19.01 23.92
CA SER A 50 1.80 18.70 25.29
C SER A 50 0.34 18.26 25.26
N ASP A 51 0.07 17.01 25.63
CA ASP A 51 -1.27 16.42 25.62
C ASP A 51 -1.69 15.92 27.02
N PRO A 52 -1.77 16.79 28.03
CA PRO A 52 -2.13 16.39 29.39
C PRO A 52 -3.56 15.83 29.49
N THR A 53 -4.44 16.17 28.53
CA THR A 53 -5.84 15.77 28.51
C THR A 53 -6.14 14.62 27.54
N GLY A 54 -5.18 14.17 26.73
CA GLY A 54 -5.37 13.09 25.74
C GLY A 54 -6.10 13.52 24.46
N LEU A 55 -6.43 14.81 24.31
CA LEU A 55 -7.21 15.32 23.18
C LEU A 55 -6.43 15.24 21.86
N TYR A 56 -5.12 15.45 21.86
CA TYR A 56 -4.31 15.28 20.65
C TYR A 56 -4.24 13.81 20.24
N THR A 57 -4.06 12.91 21.20
CA THR A 57 -4.00 11.47 20.93
C THR A 57 -5.32 10.98 20.32
N GLN A 58 -6.46 11.44 20.85
CA GLN A 58 -7.78 11.13 20.30
C GLN A 58 -7.98 11.69 18.89
N ALA A 59 -7.62 12.97 18.67
CA ALA A 59 -7.72 13.62 17.37
C ALA A 59 -6.84 12.93 16.32
N LEU A 60 -5.64 12.49 16.71
CA LEU A 60 -4.71 11.77 15.84
C LEU A 60 -5.25 10.38 15.47
N ALA A 61 -5.79 9.64 16.43
CA ALA A 61 -6.40 8.34 16.16
C ALA A 61 -7.58 8.47 15.18
N ALA A 62 -8.43 9.47 15.37
CA ALA A 62 -9.55 9.78 14.46
C ALA A 62 -9.04 10.15 13.05
N LEU A 63 -7.98 10.97 12.97
CA LEU A 63 -7.35 11.36 11.71
C LEU A 63 -6.84 10.14 10.95
N PHE A 64 -6.07 9.26 11.60
CA PHE A 64 -5.56 8.05 10.97
C PHE A 64 -6.68 7.12 10.51
N GLY A 65 -7.73 6.93 11.31
CA GLY A 65 -8.89 6.15 10.92
C GLY A 65 -9.57 6.70 9.65
N ALA A 66 -9.72 8.02 9.54
CA ALA A 66 -10.28 8.67 8.36
C ALA A 66 -9.39 8.49 7.12
N LEU A 67 -8.06 8.66 7.25
CA LEU A 67 -7.10 8.49 6.16
C LEU A 67 -7.09 7.04 5.65
N VAL A 68 -7.05 6.05 6.55
CA VAL A 68 -7.06 4.62 6.22
C VAL A 68 -8.39 4.20 5.58
N SER A 69 -9.52 4.70 6.09
CA SER A 69 -10.83 4.42 5.48
C SER A 69 -10.89 4.94 4.03
N GLN A 70 -10.38 6.14 3.80
CA GLN A 70 -10.50 6.79 2.49
C GLN A 70 -9.49 6.29 1.44
N SER A 71 -8.36 5.70 1.84
CA SER A 71 -7.37 5.13 0.92
C SER A 71 -7.90 3.93 0.12
N SER A 72 -8.95 3.27 0.60
CA SER A 72 -9.67 2.23 -0.16
C SER A 72 -10.49 2.79 -1.34
N LYS A 73 -10.73 4.11 -1.39
CA LYS A 73 -11.61 4.77 -2.37
C LYS A 73 -10.88 5.75 -3.26
N ALA A 74 -9.89 6.46 -2.70
CA ALA A 74 -9.15 7.50 -3.40
C ALA A 74 -7.65 7.32 -3.17
N ARG A 75 -6.85 7.86 -4.11
CA ARG A 75 -5.38 7.88 -4.01
C ARG A 75 -4.85 9.14 -3.34
N PHE A 76 -5.71 10.11 -3.05
CA PHE A 76 -5.38 11.32 -2.32
C PHE A 76 -6.56 11.71 -1.44
N TYR A 77 -6.29 12.09 -0.21
CA TYR A 77 -7.29 12.63 0.70
C TYR A 77 -6.64 13.49 1.77
N LYS A 78 -7.23 14.65 2.06
CA LYS A 78 -6.85 15.58 3.13
C LYS A 78 -8.02 15.72 4.07
N THR A 79 -7.76 15.63 5.38
CA THR A 79 -8.80 15.83 6.40
C THR A 79 -8.21 16.41 7.67
N THR A 80 -9.08 16.94 8.51
CA THR A 80 -8.75 17.58 9.77
C THR A 80 -9.53 16.89 10.89
N SER A 81 -8.92 16.76 12.06
CA SER A 81 -9.54 16.13 13.25
C SER A 81 -9.18 16.90 14.51
N GLY A 82 -10.00 16.76 15.55
CA GLY A 82 -9.87 17.51 16.80
C GLY A 82 -10.58 18.86 16.77
N GLY A 83 -10.38 19.65 17.81
CA GLY A 83 -11.01 20.97 17.97
C GLY A 83 -10.15 21.95 18.78
N GLY A 84 -10.27 23.24 18.45
CA GLY A 84 -9.52 24.30 19.11
C GLY A 84 -8.00 24.08 18.99
N GLN A 85 -7.32 23.97 20.13
CA GLN A 85 -5.87 23.76 20.15
C GLN A 85 -5.46 22.35 19.68
N SER A 86 -6.33 21.34 19.81
CA SER A 86 -6.07 19.95 19.40
C SER A 86 -6.30 19.67 17.91
N THR A 87 -6.47 20.72 17.09
CA THR A 87 -6.76 20.58 15.66
C THR A 87 -5.52 20.10 14.90
N ILE A 88 -5.62 18.93 14.27
CA ILE A 88 -4.56 18.31 13.46
C ILE A 88 -5.10 18.11 12.04
N THR A 89 -4.31 18.48 11.02
CA THR A 89 -4.61 18.15 9.63
C THR A 89 -3.60 17.12 9.13
N GLY A 90 -4.07 16.19 8.30
CA GLY A 90 -3.23 15.19 7.67
C GLY A 90 -3.76 14.83 6.30
N LEU A 91 -2.89 14.24 5.49
CA LEU A 91 -3.24 13.78 4.16
C LEU A 91 -2.41 12.56 3.78
N PHE A 92 -2.96 11.71 2.93
CA PHE A 92 -2.19 10.68 2.23
C PHE A 92 -2.19 10.96 0.72
N GLN A 93 -1.13 10.53 0.05
CA GLN A 93 -1.02 10.56 -1.40
C GLN A 93 -0.31 9.29 -1.88
N CYS A 94 -1.06 8.38 -2.47
CA CYS A 94 -0.54 7.17 -3.11
C CYS A 94 -0.02 7.47 -4.52
N ARG A 95 0.92 6.66 -5.00
CA ARG A 95 1.40 6.69 -6.38
C ARG A 95 0.26 6.35 -7.35
N GLY A 96 0.19 7.04 -8.49
CA GLY A 96 -0.96 6.99 -9.41
C GLY A 96 -1.19 5.63 -10.08
N ASP A 97 -0.17 4.79 -10.16
CA ASP A 97 -0.17 3.46 -10.75
C ASP A 97 -0.55 2.34 -9.76
N LEU A 98 -0.67 2.64 -8.46
CA LEU A 98 -1.13 1.66 -7.47
C LEU A 98 -2.64 1.43 -7.56
N SER A 99 -3.11 0.22 -7.22
CA SER A 99 -4.54 -0.01 -7.01
C SER A 99 -5.00 0.63 -5.69
N ASN A 100 -6.32 0.81 -5.50
CA ASN A 100 -6.83 1.27 -4.21
C ASN A 100 -6.54 0.26 -3.07
N ALA A 101 -6.44 -1.04 -3.39
CA ALA A 101 -6.07 -2.05 -2.40
C ALA A 101 -4.60 -1.90 -1.97
N ASP A 102 -3.69 -1.66 -2.91
CA ASP A 102 -2.28 -1.41 -2.61
C ASP A 102 -2.09 -0.10 -1.84
N CYS A 103 -2.82 0.94 -2.24
CA CYS A 103 -2.88 2.22 -1.53
C CYS A 103 -3.38 2.04 -0.09
N PHE A 104 -4.47 1.29 0.11
CA PHE A 104 -4.98 0.95 1.44
C PHE A 104 -3.94 0.22 2.29
N ASN A 105 -3.30 -0.82 1.74
CA ASN A 105 -2.27 -1.59 2.44
C ASN A 105 -1.04 -0.75 2.80
N CYS A 106 -0.71 0.26 1.99
CA CYS A 106 0.36 1.21 2.31
C CYS A 106 -0.07 2.13 3.46
N VAL A 107 -1.26 2.74 3.33
CA VAL A 107 -1.77 3.73 4.28
C VAL A 107 -2.08 3.11 5.65
N SER A 108 -2.50 1.85 5.72
CA SER A 108 -2.80 1.15 6.96
C SER A 108 -1.59 0.96 7.88
N LYS A 109 -0.36 1.01 7.34
CA LYS A 109 0.88 0.86 8.12
C LYS A 109 1.31 2.16 8.82
N ILE A 110 0.79 3.30 8.39
CA ILE A 110 1.21 4.63 8.84
C ILE A 110 1.10 4.82 10.36
N PRO A 111 0.01 4.42 11.04
CA PRO A 111 -0.12 4.70 12.46
C PRO A 111 1.00 4.03 13.27
N GLU A 112 1.32 2.78 12.93
CA GLU A 112 2.39 2.01 13.55
C GLU A 112 3.77 2.58 13.20
N MET A 113 4.00 2.93 11.92
CA MET A 113 5.25 3.54 11.49
C MET A 113 5.49 4.90 12.15
N THR A 114 4.45 5.70 12.35
CA THR A 114 4.57 7.02 12.97
C THR A 114 5.03 6.90 14.42
N ASP A 115 4.44 5.98 15.18
CA ASP A 115 4.85 5.72 16.57
C ASP A 115 6.30 5.22 16.64
N LYS A 116 6.68 4.26 15.79
CA LYS A 116 8.06 3.73 15.74
C LYS A 116 9.10 4.76 15.30
N LEU A 117 8.75 5.65 14.37
CA LEU A 117 9.71 6.55 13.71
C LEU A 117 9.83 7.92 14.39
N CYS A 118 8.76 8.42 14.99
CA CYS A 118 8.71 9.73 15.65
C CYS A 118 8.44 9.65 17.16
N GLY A 119 8.16 8.46 17.71
CA GLY A 119 7.70 8.30 19.09
C GLY A 119 6.24 8.72 19.26
N LYS A 120 5.67 8.40 20.43
CA LYS A 120 4.32 8.84 20.82
C LYS A 120 4.23 10.37 20.79
N CYS A 121 3.28 10.91 20.01
CA CYS A 121 2.71 12.27 19.87
C CYS A 121 3.46 13.54 20.35
N ASN A 122 4.71 13.44 20.78
CA ASN A 122 5.51 14.51 21.34
C ASN A 122 6.40 15.14 20.26
N GLN A 123 6.21 14.79 18.99
CA GLN A 123 7.20 15.09 17.96
C GLN A 123 6.56 15.01 16.56
N LEU A 124 5.28 15.35 16.41
CA LEU A 124 4.62 15.51 15.08
C LEU A 124 4.90 16.91 14.54
N ARG A 125 5.39 17.02 13.29
CA ARG A 125 5.88 18.28 12.69
C ARG A 125 4.95 19.45 13.03
N SER A 126 5.53 20.54 13.54
CA SER A 126 4.79 21.71 14.07
C SER A 126 4.00 22.47 12.97
N SER A 127 4.23 22.15 11.69
CA SER A 127 3.20 22.40 10.67
C SER A 127 2.15 21.31 10.83
N ARG A 128 0.93 21.68 11.22
CA ARG A 128 -0.27 20.84 11.41
C ARG A 128 -0.69 20.07 10.14
N GLU A 129 0.23 19.47 9.41
CA GLU A 129 0.11 18.77 8.14
C GLU A 129 1.04 17.55 8.19
N ILE A 130 0.46 16.39 8.44
CA ILE A 130 1.14 15.11 8.24
C ILE A 130 1.00 14.75 6.76
N LEU A 131 2.11 14.82 6.02
CA LEU A 131 2.19 14.35 4.64
C LEU A 131 2.61 12.88 4.65
N ILE A 132 1.75 12.00 4.15
CA ILE A 132 2.13 10.61 3.91
C ILE A 132 2.24 10.38 2.40
N GLN A 133 3.46 10.11 1.95
CA GLN A 133 3.79 9.64 0.59
C GLN A 133 4.19 8.17 0.61
#